data_AF-A0A7V3MJH7-F1
#
_entry.id   AF-A0A7V3MJH7-F1
#
_cell.length_a   1.000
_cell.length_b   1.000
_cell.length_c   1.000
_cell.angle_alpha   90.00
_cell.angle_beta   90.00
_cell.angle_gamma   90.00
#
_symmetry.space_group_name_H-M   'P 1'
#
loop_
_entity.id
_entity.type
_entity.pdbx_description
1 polymer ?
#
loop_
_entity_poly.entity_id
_entity_poly.type
_entity_poly.pdbx_seq_one_letter_code
_entity_poly.pdbx_strand_id
1 'polypeptide(L)'
;MASELLRAGLGDYISKTHLSFSQAVSPAMMETLRERIQDTLSEYPPVETIEDFVSVHEAWFTVHKVAKFVVNSLRVYEHFGFEWLMPLWDRELCDFWYTVPLQYRQRSELYESYLFERVFEPLSVGFRKAPPLGDSAPIRILHASLPEAWYAALRRVHQKVKLRYWPPDPNGFLTLAEFLRKDLLEAQGLEVPRAHNVNEVIAPYFLSRLPVLLSSFSAS
;
A
#
# COMPACT_ATOMS: atom_id res chain seq x y z
N MET A 1 -11.82 -24.58 -16.39
CA MET A 1 -12.73 -23.44 -16.64
C MET A 1 -13.00 -22.62 -15.37
N ALA A 2 -13.63 -23.13 -14.30
CA ALA A 2 -13.86 -22.33 -13.08
C ALA A 2 -12.55 -21.86 -12.40
N SER A 3 -11.57 -22.75 -12.26
CA SER A 3 -10.26 -22.42 -11.70
C SER A 3 -9.50 -21.36 -12.52
N GLU A 4 -9.59 -21.47 -13.84
CA GLU A 4 -8.97 -20.54 -14.78
C GLU A 4 -9.61 -19.15 -14.73
N LEU A 5 -10.94 -19.08 -14.61
CA LEU A 5 -11.68 -17.83 -14.43
C LEU A 5 -11.31 -17.14 -13.10
N LEU A 6 -11.19 -17.90 -12.00
CA LEU A 6 -10.78 -17.34 -10.71
C LEU A 6 -9.33 -16.87 -10.72
N ARG A 7 -8.42 -17.62 -11.36
CA ARG A 7 -7.02 -17.22 -11.53
C ARG A 7 -6.87 -15.97 -12.38
N ALA A 8 -7.55 -15.88 -13.52
CA ALA A 8 -7.59 -14.67 -14.33
C ALA A 8 -8.19 -13.49 -13.54
N GLY A 9 -9.28 -13.75 -12.79
CA GLY A 9 -9.88 -12.78 -11.89
C GLY A 9 -8.92 -12.29 -10.80
N LEU A 10 -8.04 -13.15 -10.29
CA LEU A 10 -7.00 -12.79 -9.33
C LEU A 10 -5.94 -11.87 -9.96
N GLY A 11 -5.47 -12.19 -11.17
CA GLY A 11 -4.55 -11.33 -11.92
C GLY A 11 -5.12 -9.94 -12.16
N ASP A 12 -6.40 -9.87 -12.55
CA ASP A 12 -7.12 -8.60 -12.71
C ASP A 12 -7.27 -7.84 -11.39
N TYR A 13 -7.59 -8.55 -10.31
CA TYR A 13 -7.71 -7.96 -8.98
C TYR A 13 -6.38 -7.38 -8.51
N ILE A 14 -5.27 -8.11 -8.68
CA ILE A 14 -3.91 -7.63 -8.38
C ILE A 14 -3.59 -6.39 -9.19
N SER A 15 -3.85 -6.41 -10.50
CA SER A 15 -3.61 -5.27 -11.39
C SER A 15 -4.35 -4.02 -10.90
N LYS A 16 -5.64 -4.14 -10.59
CA LYS A 16 -6.46 -3.00 -10.16
C LYS A 16 -6.10 -2.50 -8.76
N THR A 17 -5.79 -3.42 -7.84
CA THR A 17 -5.60 -3.09 -6.43
C THR A 17 -4.19 -2.60 -6.13
N HIS A 18 -3.18 -3.21 -6.76
CA HIS A 18 -1.78 -2.99 -6.43
C HIS A 18 -1.02 -2.19 -7.50
N LEU A 19 -1.51 -2.10 -8.74
CA LEU A 19 -0.91 -1.33 -9.83
C LEU A 19 -1.76 -0.12 -10.22
N SER A 20 -2.10 0.71 -9.24
CA SER A 20 -2.74 2.00 -9.49
C SER A 20 -1.68 3.02 -9.93
N PHE A 21 -1.71 3.36 -11.22
CA PHE A 21 -0.85 4.39 -11.80
C PHE A 21 -1.58 5.73 -11.83
N SER A 22 -0.88 6.79 -11.44
CA SER A 22 -1.44 8.15 -11.51
C SER A 22 -1.44 8.71 -12.93
N GLN A 23 -0.50 8.26 -13.76
CA GLN A 23 -0.44 8.59 -15.17
C GLN A 23 -1.08 7.48 -16.00
N ALA A 24 -1.71 7.86 -17.10
CA ALA A 24 -2.30 6.91 -18.03
C ALA A 24 -1.20 6.02 -18.63
N VAL A 25 -1.20 4.75 -18.24
CA VAL A 25 -0.37 3.73 -18.86
C VAL A 25 -0.99 3.34 -20.20
N SER A 26 -0.17 3.20 -21.25
CA SER A 26 -0.68 2.81 -22.56
C SER A 26 -1.39 1.45 -22.49
N PRO A 27 -2.44 1.21 -23.29
CA PRO A 27 -3.13 -0.08 -23.30
C PRO A 27 -2.18 -1.27 -23.53
N ALA A 28 -1.18 -1.09 -24.41
CA ALA A 28 -0.17 -2.12 -24.68
C ALA A 28 0.70 -2.44 -23.45
N MET A 29 1.13 -1.43 -22.71
CA MET A 29 1.92 -1.63 -21.49
C MET A 29 1.07 -2.27 -20.39
N MET A 30 -0.21 -1.87 -20.25
CA MET A 30 -1.13 -2.52 -19.31
C MET A 30 -1.32 -3.99 -19.63
N GLU A 31 -1.38 -4.36 -20.91
CA GLU A 31 -1.47 -5.77 -21.31
C GLU A 31 -0.19 -6.54 -20.97
N THR A 32 0.98 -5.96 -21.25
CA THR A 32 2.27 -6.56 -20.86
C THR A 32 2.36 -6.77 -19.34
N LEU A 33 1.84 -5.83 -18.54
CA LEU A 33 1.81 -5.95 -17.09
C LEU A 33 0.89 -7.08 -16.63
N ARG A 34 -0.29 -7.24 -17.25
CA ARG A 34 -1.21 -8.33 -16.95
C ARG A 34 -0.60 -9.69 -17.25
N GLU A 35 0.03 -9.85 -18.42
CA GLU A 35 0.73 -11.07 -18.80
C GLU A 35 1.79 -11.43 -17.76
N ARG A 36 2.63 -10.46 -17.35
CA ARG A 36 3.64 -10.69 -16.31
C ARG A 36 3.05 -11.10 -14.96
N ILE A 37 1.95 -10.49 -14.54
CA ILE A 37 1.27 -10.88 -13.30
C ILE A 37 0.75 -12.31 -13.42
N GLN A 38 0.14 -12.65 -14.56
CA GLN A 38 -0.36 -13.99 -14.82
C GLN A 38 0.76 -15.03 -14.79
N ASP A 39 1.92 -14.72 -15.38
CA ASP A 39 3.11 -15.56 -15.32
C ASP A 39 3.55 -15.78 -13.88
N THR A 40 3.60 -14.73 -13.06
CA THR A 40 3.99 -14.87 -11.64
C THR A 40 3.00 -15.72 -10.84
N LEU A 41 1.72 -15.73 -11.22
CA LEU A 41 0.70 -16.56 -10.58
C LEU A 41 0.87 -18.06 -10.93
N SER A 42 1.59 -18.41 -12.00
CA SER A 42 1.85 -19.80 -12.38
C SER A 42 2.65 -20.58 -11.32
N GLU A 43 3.43 -19.88 -10.50
CA GLU A 43 4.22 -20.46 -9.41
C GLU A 43 3.37 -20.85 -8.18
N TYR A 44 2.10 -20.44 -8.14
CA TYR A 44 1.19 -20.67 -7.01
C TYR A 44 0.17 -21.78 -7.32
N PRO A 45 -0.37 -22.44 -6.27
CA PRO A 45 -1.42 -23.44 -6.41
C PRO A 45 -2.64 -22.96 -7.25
N PRO A 46 -3.39 -23.88 -7.87
CA PRO A 46 -4.62 -23.53 -8.57
C PRO A 46 -5.60 -22.81 -7.64
N VAL A 47 -6.33 -21.84 -8.21
CA VAL A 47 -7.32 -21.06 -7.46
C VAL A 47 -8.69 -21.61 -7.80
N GLU A 48 -9.28 -22.41 -6.91
CA GLU A 48 -10.57 -23.07 -7.17
C GLU A 48 -11.70 -22.51 -6.31
N THR A 49 -11.35 -21.95 -5.17
CA THR A 49 -12.26 -21.39 -4.18
C THR A 49 -11.91 -19.93 -3.85
N ILE A 50 -12.80 -19.25 -3.12
CA ILE A 50 -12.53 -17.92 -2.56
C ILE A 50 -11.38 -17.97 -1.55
N GLU A 51 -11.25 -19.07 -0.80
CA GLU A 51 -10.17 -19.24 0.16
C GLU A 51 -8.81 -19.36 -0.55
N ASP A 52 -8.74 -20.11 -1.66
CA ASP A 52 -7.54 -20.15 -2.49
C ASP A 52 -7.22 -18.78 -3.08
N PHE A 53 -8.25 -18.05 -3.52
CA PHE A 53 -8.09 -16.72 -4.11
C PHE A 53 -7.40 -15.77 -3.12
N VAL A 54 -7.89 -15.73 -1.88
CA VAL A 54 -7.32 -14.87 -0.83
C VAL A 54 -5.93 -15.35 -0.41
N SER A 55 -5.75 -16.65 -0.22
CA SER A 55 -4.48 -17.20 0.27
C SER A 55 -3.35 -17.02 -0.77
N VAL A 56 -3.64 -17.27 -2.05
CA VAL A 56 -2.68 -17.02 -3.14
C VAL A 56 -2.41 -15.53 -3.30
N HIS A 57 -3.43 -14.68 -3.18
CA HIS A 57 -3.25 -13.22 -3.20
C HIS A 57 -2.29 -12.72 -2.12
N GLU A 58 -2.47 -13.17 -0.88
CA GLU A 58 -1.65 -12.76 0.27
C GLU A 58 -0.22 -13.28 0.19
N ALA A 59 -0.04 -14.52 -0.27
CA ALA A 59 1.28 -15.08 -0.52
C ALA A 59 2.01 -14.28 -1.61
N TRP A 60 1.33 -14.03 -2.74
CA TRP A 60 1.85 -13.20 -3.83
C TRP A 60 2.19 -11.79 -3.34
N PHE A 61 1.31 -11.16 -2.58
CA PHE A 61 1.52 -9.81 -2.02
C PHE A 61 2.75 -9.75 -1.12
N THR A 62 2.96 -10.78 -0.31
CA THR A 62 4.10 -10.87 0.60
C THR A 62 5.42 -10.93 -0.18
N VAL A 63 5.48 -11.78 -1.21
CA VAL A 63 6.68 -11.92 -2.07
C VAL A 63 6.92 -10.68 -2.93
N HIS A 64 5.88 -10.11 -3.54
CA HIS A 64 6.04 -9.07 -4.55
C HIS A 64 6.00 -7.64 -4.00
N LYS A 65 5.32 -7.40 -2.89
CA LYS A 65 5.21 -6.07 -2.29
C LYS A 65 5.97 -5.96 -0.99
N VAL A 66 5.69 -6.82 -0.02
CA VAL A 66 6.32 -6.70 1.31
C VAL A 66 7.83 -6.90 1.21
N ALA A 67 8.28 -8.03 0.65
CA ALA A 67 9.70 -8.35 0.57
C ALA A 67 10.48 -7.33 -0.29
N LYS A 68 9.91 -6.90 -1.43
CA LYS A 68 10.61 -6.01 -2.38
C LYS A 68 10.56 -4.54 -1.99
N PHE A 69 9.51 -4.09 -1.31
CA PHE A 69 9.33 -2.67 -1.01
C PHE A 69 9.43 -2.39 0.49
N VAL A 70 8.62 -3.05 1.32
CA VAL A 70 8.55 -2.76 2.76
C VAL A 70 9.88 -3.11 3.44
N VAL A 71 10.35 -4.34 3.27
CA VAL A 71 11.62 -4.78 3.90
C VAL A 71 12.80 -3.95 3.38
N ASN A 72 12.86 -3.73 2.07
CA ASN A 72 13.92 -2.89 1.49
C ASN A 72 13.88 -1.44 1.98
N SER A 73 12.71 -0.88 2.28
CA SER A 73 12.59 0.48 2.83
C SER A 73 13.20 0.61 4.23
N LEU A 74 13.30 -0.47 4.99
CA LEU A 74 13.92 -0.47 6.32
C LEU A 74 15.44 -0.32 6.26
N ARG A 75 16.08 -0.56 5.11
CA ARG A 75 17.52 -0.35 4.94
C ARG A 75 17.95 1.11 5.13
N VAL A 76 17.00 2.04 5.10
CA VAL A 76 17.25 3.43 5.50
C VAL A 76 17.74 3.55 6.95
N TYR A 77 17.30 2.66 7.84
CA TYR A 77 17.76 2.64 9.24
C TYR A 77 19.24 2.28 9.31
N GLU A 78 19.71 1.30 8.53
CA GLU A 78 21.12 0.92 8.43
C GLU A 78 22.00 2.10 7.99
N HIS A 79 21.52 2.90 7.02
CA HIS A 79 22.23 4.09 6.54
C HIS A 79 22.49 5.10 7.66
N PHE A 80 21.55 5.24 8.61
CA PHE A 80 21.70 6.12 9.76
C PHE A 80 22.36 5.44 10.97
N GLY A 81 22.87 4.22 10.82
CA GLY A 81 23.53 3.46 11.90
C GLY A 81 22.56 2.87 12.93
N PHE A 82 21.27 2.74 12.59
CA PHE A 82 20.27 2.10 13.43
C PHE A 82 20.06 0.64 13.06
N GLU A 83 19.82 -0.18 14.07
CA GLU A 83 19.29 -1.53 13.91
C GLU A 83 17.76 -1.48 13.75
N TRP A 84 17.20 -2.50 13.10
CA TRP A 84 15.76 -2.63 12.90
C TRP A 84 15.33 -4.08 13.08
N LEU A 85 14.13 -4.28 13.62
CA LEU A 85 13.55 -5.60 13.89
C LEU A 85 12.17 -5.72 13.23
N MET A 86 11.86 -6.92 12.75
CA MET A 86 10.55 -7.26 12.17
C MET A 86 9.94 -8.48 12.88
N PRO A 87 9.57 -8.39 14.17
CA PRO A 87 9.08 -9.53 14.92
C PRO A 87 7.80 -10.15 14.35
N LEU A 88 6.97 -9.35 13.66
CA LEU A 88 5.75 -9.84 13.00
C LEU A 88 6.00 -10.59 11.68
N TRP A 89 7.24 -10.58 11.19
CA TRP A 89 7.68 -11.32 10.00
C TRP A 89 8.59 -12.50 10.38
N ASP A 90 8.54 -12.94 11.63
CA ASP A 90 9.19 -14.19 12.03
C ASP A 90 8.64 -15.37 11.21
N ARG A 91 9.53 -16.29 10.84
CA ARG A 91 9.17 -17.43 9.98
C ARG A 91 8.08 -18.29 10.60
N GLU A 92 8.20 -18.64 11.88
CA GLU A 92 7.24 -19.53 12.54
C GLU A 92 5.86 -18.87 12.62
N LEU A 93 5.84 -17.57 12.87
CA LEU A 93 4.60 -16.79 12.90
C LEU A 93 3.96 -16.69 11.51
N CYS A 94 4.74 -16.40 10.47
CA CYS A 94 4.23 -16.37 9.09
C CYS A 94 3.72 -17.73 8.64
N ASP A 95 4.48 -18.80 8.89
CA ASP A 95 4.11 -20.17 8.53
C ASP A 95 2.80 -20.56 9.23
N PHE A 96 2.63 -20.24 10.52
CA PHE A 96 1.36 -20.41 11.21
C PHE A 96 0.22 -19.67 10.51
N TRP A 97 0.36 -18.37 10.22
CA TRP A 97 -0.71 -17.57 9.62
C TRP A 97 -1.14 -18.06 8.24
N TYR A 98 -0.23 -18.62 7.44
CA TYR A 98 -0.58 -19.23 6.16
C TYR A 98 -1.37 -20.54 6.28
N THR A 99 -1.39 -21.16 7.45
CA THR A 99 -2.25 -22.33 7.73
C THR A 99 -3.63 -21.97 8.28
N VAL A 100 -3.83 -20.73 8.75
CA VAL A 100 -5.07 -20.34 9.41
C VAL A 100 -6.19 -20.17 8.35
N PRO A 101 -7.36 -20.80 8.53
CA PRO A 101 -8.50 -20.62 7.63
C PRO A 101 -8.97 -19.16 7.53
N LEU A 102 -9.45 -18.76 6.36
CA LEU A 102 -9.86 -17.38 6.08
C LEU A 102 -10.86 -16.82 7.09
N GLN A 103 -11.81 -17.64 7.56
CA GLN A 103 -12.83 -17.25 8.52
C GLN A 103 -12.27 -16.71 9.85
N TYR A 104 -11.05 -17.12 10.24
CA TYR A 104 -10.40 -16.66 11.47
C TYR A 104 -9.45 -15.49 11.23
N ARG A 105 -8.99 -15.30 9.99
CA ARG A 105 -8.12 -14.18 9.59
C ARG A 105 -8.90 -12.92 9.24
N GLN A 106 -10.16 -13.08 8.81
CA GLN A 106 -11.00 -11.97 8.40
C GLN A 106 -11.12 -10.94 9.54
N ARG A 107 -10.95 -9.64 9.19
CA ARG A 107 -11.01 -8.51 10.13
C ARG A 107 -10.03 -8.62 11.31
N SER A 108 -9.00 -9.46 11.20
CA SER A 108 -8.02 -9.69 12.26
C SER A 108 -8.64 -10.23 13.56
N GLU A 109 -9.81 -10.86 13.51
CA GLU A 109 -10.57 -11.26 14.72
C GLU A 109 -9.77 -12.23 15.62
N LEU A 110 -9.15 -13.27 15.05
CA LEU A 110 -8.30 -14.19 15.83
C LEU A 110 -7.08 -13.48 16.41
N TYR A 111 -6.43 -12.63 15.62
CA TYR A 111 -5.23 -11.91 16.04
C TYR A 111 -5.52 -10.96 17.20
N GLU A 112 -6.58 -10.16 17.07
CA GLU A 112 -6.97 -9.20 18.10
C GLU A 112 -7.46 -9.89 19.37
N SER A 113 -8.34 -10.89 19.26
CA SER A 113 -8.82 -11.62 20.44
C SER A 113 -7.67 -12.30 21.19
N TYR A 114 -6.78 -13.00 20.49
CA TYR A 114 -5.61 -13.63 21.10
C TYR A 114 -4.70 -12.61 21.80
N LEU A 115 -4.32 -11.53 21.11
CA LEU A 115 -3.41 -10.55 21.70
C LEU A 115 -4.02 -9.87 22.92
N PHE A 116 -5.29 -9.49 22.89
CA PHE A 116 -5.93 -8.86 24.04
C PHE A 116 -6.07 -9.85 25.19
N GLU A 117 -6.67 -11.01 24.97
CA GLU A 117 -6.99 -11.96 26.04
C GLU A 117 -5.75 -12.66 26.62
N ARG A 118 -4.73 -12.93 25.79
CA ARG A 118 -3.58 -13.76 26.18
C ARG A 118 -2.30 -12.99 26.45
N VAL A 119 -2.15 -11.80 25.90
CA VAL A 119 -0.91 -11.02 26.01
C VAL A 119 -1.16 -9.70 26.74
N PHE A 120 -2.04 -8.86 26.22
CA PHE A 120 -2.17 -7.49 26.67
C PHE A 120 -2.92 -7.34 27.98
N GLU A 121 -4.04 -8.05 28.17
CA GLU A 121 -4.80 -7.99 29.43
C GLU A 121 -3.99 -8.56 30.60
N PRO A 122 -3.33 -9.74 30.49
CA PRO A 122 -2.45 -10.23 31.56
C PRO A 122 -1.29 -9.29 31.90
N LEU A 123 -0.75 -8.59 30.90
CA LEU A 123 0.34 -7.62 31.08
C LEU A 123 -0.16 -6.20 31.43
N SER A 124 -1.46 -5.98 31.53
CA SER A 124 -2.07 -4.66 31.77
C SER A 124 -1.70 -3.59 30.74
N VAL A 125 -1.54 -3.96 29.46
CA VAL A 125 -1.21 -3.07 28.33
C VAL A 125 -2.26 -3.07 27.20
N GLY A 126 -3.48 -3.53 27.49
CA GLY A 126 -4.59 -3.67 26.54
C GLY A 126 -5.28 -2.35 26.17
N PHE A 127 -4.55 -1.41 25.54
CA PHE A 127 -5.14 -0.14 25.09
C PHE A 127 -5.90 -0.32 23.77
N ARG A 128 -7.24 -0.25 23.83
CA ARG A 128 -8.08 -0.26 22.63
C ARG A 128 -8.14 1.13 21.99
N LYS A 129 -7.87 1.19 20.70
CA LYS A 129 -8.04 2.43 19.91
C LYS A 129 -9.52 2.78 19.90
N ALA A 130 -9.86 4.04 20.22
CA ALA A 130 -11.22 4.52 20.06
C ALA A 130 -11.65 4.37 18.58
N PRO A 131 -12.92 4.00 18.30
CA PRO A 131 -13.39 3.94 16.94
C PRO A 131 -13.19 5.31 16.27
N PRO A 132 -12.85 5.36 14.98
CA PRO A 132 -12.70 6.63 14.28
C PRO A 132 -13.98 7.46 14.43
N LEU A 133 -13.82 8.76 14.71
CA LEU A 133 -14.93 9.70 14.78
C LEU A 133 -15.70 9.66 13.45
N GLY A 134 -16.91 9.09 13.47
CA GLY A 134 -17.75 8.94 12.27
C GLY A 134 -18.28 7.53 12.00
N ASP A 135 -17.83 6.51 12.73
CA ASP A 135 -18.20 5.11 12.44
C ASP A 135 -19.40 4.59 13.25
N SER A 136 -20.36 5.48 13.56
CA SER A 136 -21.61 5.08 14.20
C SER A 136 -22.66 4.71 13.16
N ALA A 137 -23.49 3.70 13.45
CA ALA A 137 -24.61 3.30 12.60
C ALA A 137 -25.46 4.48 12.07
N PRO A 138 -25.84 5.49 12.88
CA PRO A 138 -26.59 6.65 12.37
C PRO A 138 -25.79 7.52 11.39
N ILE A 139 -24.48 7.68 11.57
CA ILE A 139 -23.63 8.42 10.64
C ILE A 139 -23.50 7.66 9.32
N ARG A 140 -23.37 6.33 9.35
CA ARG A 140 -23.37 5.47 8.15
C ARG A 140 -24.68 5.55 7.36
N ILE A 141 -25.82 5.54 8.05
CA ILE A 141 -27.15 5.70 7.42
C ILE A 141 -27.29 7.09 6.79
N LEU A 142 -26.83 8.13 7.49
CA LEU A 142 -26.83 9.51 6.97
C LEU A 142 -25.95 9.61 5.72
N HIS A 143 -24.73 9.05 5.73
CA HIS A 143 -23.85 9.00 4.55
C HIS A 143 -24.49 8.25 3.39
N ALA A 144 -25.17 7.13 3.65
CA ALA A 144 -25.84 6.35 2.61
C ALA A 144 -27.07 7.07 2.01
N SER A 145 -27.65 8.01 2.74
CA SER A 145 -28.85 8.76 2.32
C SER A 145 -28.52 10.08 1.64
N LEU A 146 -27.28 10.58 1.76
CA LEU A 146 -26.84 11.80 1.12
C LEU A 146 -26.49 11.53 -0.35
N PRO A 147 -27.00 12.32 -1.31
CA PRO A 147 -26.59 12.15 -2.70
C PRO A 147 -25.10 12.45 -2.85
N GLU A 148 -24.42 11.68 -3.71
CA GLU A 148 -22.95 11.75 -3.89
C GLU A 148 -22.44 13.17 -4.19
N ALA A 149 -23.23 13.96 -4.94
CA ALA A 149 -22.93 15.35 -5.26
C ALA A 149 -22.82 16.25 -4.01
N TRP A 150 -23.66 16.03 -3.00
CA TRP A 150 -23.64 16.77 -1.74
C TRP A 150 -22.47 16.36 -0.87
N TYR A 151 -22.18 15.06 -0.81
CA TYR A 151 -21.02 14.56 -0.08
C TYR A 151 -19.70 15.08 -0.70
N ALA A 152 -19.61 15.12 -2.02
CA ALA A 152 -18.48 15.73 -2.73
C ALA A 152 -18.35 17.24 -2.43
N ALA A 153 -19.46 17.99 -2.40
CA ALA A 153 -19.47 19.41 -2.06
C ALA A 153 -19.02 19.66 -0.61
N LEU A 154 -19.58 18.92 0.36
CA LEU A 154 -19.20 18.99 1.77
C LEU A 154 -17.73 18.61 1.99
N ARG A 155 -17.25 17.56 1.31
CA ARG A 155 -15.85 17.15 1.37
C ARG A 155 -14.92 18.25 0.84
N ARG A 156 -15.28 18.94 -0.25
CA ARG A 156 -14.51 20.08 -0.79
C ARG A 156 -14.47 21.26 0.20
N VAL A 157 -15.59 21.59 0.84
CA VAL A 157 -15.65 22.66 1.85
C VAL A 157 -14.82 22.29 3.07
N HIS A 158 -14.99 21.06 3.59
CA HIS A 158 -14.23 20.56 4.73
C HIS A 158 -12.73 20.53 4.43
N GLN A 159 -12.31 20.07 3.24
CA GLN A 159 -10.92 20.12 2.82
C GLN A 159 -10.40 21.56 2.78
N LYS A 160 -11.14 22.53 2.21
CA LYS A 160 -10.73 23.95 2.21
C LYS A 160 -10.55 24.52 3.62
N VAL A 161 -11.45 24.18 4.54
CA VAL A 161 -11.36 24.63 5.96
C VAL A 161 -10.22 23.93 6.69
N LYS A 162 -10.06 22.61 6.53
CA LYS A 162 -8.98 21.83 7.14
C LYS A 162 -7.61 22.30 6.66
N LEU A 163 -7.43 22.51 5.36
CA LEU A 163 -6.19 23.02 4.76
C LEU A 163 -5.84 24.44 5.23
N ARG A 164 -6.82 25.23 5.68
CA ARG A 164 -6.61 26.57 6.24
C ARG A 164 -6.02 26.56 7.65
N TYR A 165 -6.36 25.56 8.48
CA TYR A 165 -5.97 25.52 9.89
C TYR A 165 -4.92 24.45 10.22
N TRP A 166 -4.81 23.42 9.37
CA TRP A 166 -3.81 22.37 9.49
C TRP A 166 -3.09 22.28 8.14
N PRO A 167 -1.94 22.96 7.95
CA PRO A 167 -1.17 22.79 6.73
C PRO A 167 -0.89 21.29 6.56
N PRO A 168 -1.15 20.71 5.38
CA PRO A 168 -1.34 19.27 5.18
C PRO A 168 -0.09 18.40 5.38
N ASP A 169 0.97 18.92 5.97
CA ASP A 169 2.30 18.36 5.84
C ASP A 169 3.21 18.68 7.05
N PRO A 170 2.95 18.06 8.22
CA PRO A 170 3.81 18.22 9.40
C PRO A 170 5.25 17.76 9.16
N ASN A 171 5.50 16.94 8.13
CA ASN A 171 6.80 16.37 7.81
C ASN A 171 7.52 17.10 6.65
N GLY A 172 6.90 18.12 6.04
CA GLY A 172 7.50 18.87 4.92
C GLY A 172 7.61 18.12 3.58
N PHE A 173 6.93 16.99 3.42
CA PHE A 173 6.94 16.18 2.19
C PHE A 173 6.38 16.89 0.94
N LEU A 174 5.34 17.72 1.07
CA LEU A 174 4.79 18.51 -0.04
C LEU A 174 5.74 19.62 -0.46
N THR A 175 6.38 20.28 0.50
CA THR A 175 7.41 21.29 0.22
C THR A 175 8.61 20.65 -0.48
N LEU A 176 9.06 19.50 0.01
CA LEU A 176 10.11 18.71 -0.63
C LEU A 176 9.69 18.29 -2.05
N ALA A 177 8.47 17.77 -2.23
CA ALA A 177 7.96 17.39 -3.54
C ALA A 177 7.96 18.57 -4.52
N GLU A 178 7.52 19.76 -4.12
CA GLU A 178 7.59 20.94 -4.99
C GLU A 178 9.01 21.33 -5.37
N PHE A 179 9.94 21.23 -4.43
CA PHE A 179 11.36 21.49 -4.69
C PHE A 179 11.92 20.51 -5.72
N LEU A 180 11.73 19.20 -5.50
CA LEU A 180 12.20 18.15 -6.42
C LEU A 180 11.55 18.26 -7.80
N ARG A 181 10.27 18.67 -7.87
CA ARG A 181 9.55 18.88 -9.12
C ARG A 181 10.14 20.05 -9.92
N LYS A 182 10.46 21.15 -9.25
CA LYS A 182 11.13 22.30 -9.91
C LYS A 182 12.50 21.89 -10.44
N ASP A 183 13.29 21.19 -9.63
CA ASP A 183 14.60 20.71 -10.04
C ASP A 183 14.52 19.74 -11.24
N LEU A 184 13.53 18.85 -11.29
CA LEU A 184 13.26 18.00 -12.46
C LEU A 184 12.94 18.81 -13.74
N LEU A 185 12.10 19.84 -13.60
CA LEU A 185 11.74 20.69 -14.73
C LEU A 185 12.93 21.53 -15.20
N GLU A 186 13.66 22.15 -14.28
CA GLU A 186 14.76 23.06 -14.57
C GLU A 186 16.01 22.33 -15.08
N ALA A 187 16.37 21.19 -14.47
CA ALA A 187 17.58 20.46 -14.82
C ALA A 187 17.41 19.50 -16.00
N GLN A 188 16.19 19.00 -16.24
CA GLN A 188 15.96 17.90 -17.19
C GLN A 188 14.77 18.11 -18.14
N GLY A 189 14.03 19.23 -18.01
CA GLY A 189 12.83 19.49 -18.81
C GLY A 189 11.69 18.50 -18.56
N LEU A 190 11.74 17.73 -17.47
CA LEU A 190 10.74 16.72 -17.16
C LEU A 190 9.58 17.34 -16.38
N GLU A 191 8.45 17.53 -17.03
CA GLU A 191 7.26 18.09 -16.40
C GLU A 191 6.47 16.99 -15.67
N VAL A 192 6.49 17.02 -14.34
CA VAL A 192 5.68 16.12 -13.51
C VAL A 192 4.41 16.84 -13.05
N PRO A 193 3.22 16.24 -13.24
CA PRO A 193 1.98 16.80 -12.74
C PRO A 193 2.02 17.05 -11.23
N ARG A 194 1.26 18.04 -10.77
CA ARG A 194 1.11 18.32 -9.34
C ARG A 194 0.29 17.20 -8.70
N ALA A 195 1.00 16.17 -8.22
CA ALA A 195 0.41 14.97 -7.68
C ALA A 195 -0.08 15.16 -6.23
N HIS A 196 -1.14 14.45 -5.86
CA HIS A 196 -1.53 14.31 -4.44
C HIS A 196 -0.62 13.32 -3.71
N ASN A 197 0.14 12.51 -4.44
CA ASN A 197 1.06 11.51 -3.92
C ASN A 197 2.51 11.92 -4.19
N VAL A 198 3.27 12.07 -3.12
CA VAL A 198 4.67 12.52 -3.14
C VAL A 198 5.58 11.55 -3.91
N ASN A 199 5.23 10.26 -3.94
CA ASN A 199 5.99 9.25 -4.69
C ASN A 199 6.01 9.53 -6.19
N GLU A 200 5.02 10.24 -6.74
CA GLU A 200 4.96 10.59 -8.16
C GLU A 200 6.03 11.60 -8.57
N VAL A 201 6.55 12.39 -7.62
CA VAL A 201 7.67 13.29 -7.87
C VAL A 201 8.99 12.64 -7.48
N ILE A 202 9.02 11.95 -6.33
CA ILE A 202 10.24 11.34 -5.80
C ILE A 202 10.78 10.24 -6.73
N ALA A 203 9.91 9.37 -7.27
CA ALA A 203 10.38 8.26 -8.09
C ALA A 203 11.07 8.72 -9.40
N PRO A 204 10.47 9.60 -10.24
CA PRO A 204 11.16 10.16 -11.40
C PRO A 204 12.45 10.92 -11.02
N TYR A 205 12.43 11.63 -9.89
CA TYR A 205 13.60 12.36 -9.40
C TYR A 205 14.81 11.45 -9.20
N PHE A 206 14.63 10.33 -8.52
CA PHE A 206 15.70 9.36 -8.29
C PHE A 206 16.05 8.57 -9.54
N LEU A 207 15.07 8.13 -10.34
CA LEU A 207 15.31 7.37 -11.56
C LEU A 207 16.15 8.15 -12.56
N SER A 208 15.90 9.44 -12.72
CA SER A 208 16.69 10.29 -13.61
C SER A 208 18.14 10.49 -13.18
N ARG A 209 18.43 10.32 -11.88
CA ARG A 209 19.77 10.46 -11.29
C ARG A 209 20.46 9.11 -11.07
N LEU A 210 19.73 8.01 -11.22
CA LEU A 210 20.24 6.66 -11.02
C LEU A 210 21.51 6.36 -11.84
N PRO A 211 21.64 6.76 -13.12
CA PRO A 211 22.86 6.51 -13.89
C PRO A 211 24.10 7.20 -13.28
N VAL A 212 23.93 8.45 -12.83
CA VAL A 212 25.00 9.22 -12.18
C VAL A 212 25.39 8.58 -10.85
N LEU A 213 24.40 8.18 -10.04
CA LEU A 213 24.66 7.50 -8.77
C LEU A 213 25.36 6.16 -8.97
N LEU A 214 24.95 5.35 -9.96
CA LEU A 214 25.60 4.06 -10.24
C LEU A 214 27.06 4.22 -10.73
N SER A 215 27.35 5.31 -11.46
CA SER A 215 28.73 5.62 -11.87
C SER A 215 29.63 6.04 -10.71
N SER A 216 29.10 6.64 -9.64
CA SER A 216 29.91 7.00 -8.47
C SER A 216 30.21 5.81 -7.57
N PHE A 217 29.30 4.84 -7.49
CA PHE A 217 29.52 3.59 -6.74
C PHE A 217 30.46 2.59 -7.42
N SER A 218 30.66 2.68 -8.73
CA SER A 218 31.62 1.84 -9.46
C SER A 218 33.05 2.39 -9.47
N ALA A 219 33.23 3.63 -8.99
CA ALA A 219 34.52 4.31 -8.87
C ALA A 219 35.11 4.27 -7.43
N SER A 220 34.43 3.60 -6.49
CA SER A 220 34.86 3.35 -5.11
C SER A 220 35.05 1.85 -4.88
#